data_AF-A0A3C2C6X3-F1
#
_entry.id   AF-A0A3C2C6X3-F1
#
_cell.length_a   1.000
_cell.length_b   1.000
_cell.length_c   1.000
_cell.angle_alpha   90.00
_cell.angle_beta   90.00
_cell.angle_gamma   90.00
#
_symmetry.space_group_name_H-M   'P 1'
#
loop_
_entity.id
_entity.type
_entity.pdbx_description
1 polymer ?
#
loop_
_entity_poly.entity_id
_entity_poly.type
_entity_poly.pdbx_seq_one_letter_code
_entity_poly.pdbx_strand_id
1 'polypeptide(L)'
;GTARVVVDQARKEGQKVGLARIRVFRPFPFEKLRQVLQGKKAVGVIDQSVCLGWNCGHLFMELKAALPDIVSKVPVLDFIDGLANLDITKENIGRVVEQTIRAMRGEQVPEVTWLPLE
;
A
#
# COMPACT_ATOMS: atom_id res chain seq x y z
N GLY A 1 -12.93 -1.46 9.94
CA GLY A 1 -12.46 -0.30 9.16
C GLY A 1 -12.62 -0.61 7.68
N THR A 2 -12.80 0.42 6.87
CA THR A 2 -13.14 0.33 5.43
C THR A 2 -12.23 -0.63 4.67
N ALA A 3 -10.91 -0.55 4.88
CA ALA A 3 -9.94 -1.41 4.21
C ALA A 3 -10.15 -2.91 4.46
N ARG A 4 -10.51 -3.28 5.69
CA ARG A 4 -10.78 -4.69 6.04
C ARG A 4 -11.99 -5.22 5.26
N VAL A 5 -13.04 -4.42 5.12
CA VAL A 5 -14.26 -4.82 4.41
C VAL A 5 -13.94 -5.11 2.93
N VAL A 6 -13.17 -4.24 2.29
CA VAL A 6 -12.77 -4.41 0.88
C VAL A 6 -11.85 -5.63 0.71
N VAL A 7 -10.86 -5.81 1.59
CA VAL A 7 -9.96 -6.98 1.55
C VAL A 7 -10.72 -8.29 1.80
N ASP A 8 -11.64 -8.32 2.77
CA ASP A 8 -12.45 -9.49 3.06
C ASP A 8 -13.36 -9.84 1.86
N GLN A 9 -13.90 -8.83 1.17
CA GLN A 9 -14.70 -9.01 -0.05
C GLN A 9 -13.85 -9.56 -1.21
N ALA A 10 -12.70 -8.96 -1.49
CA ALA A 10 -11.79 -9.43 -2.53
C ALA A 10 -11.33 -10.88 -2.28
N ARG A 11 -11.15 -11.27 -1.01
CA ARG A 11 -10.87 -12.67 -0.65
C ARG A 11 -12.02 -13.62 -0.95
N LYS A 12 -13.27 -13.20 -0.73
CA LYS A 12 -14.46 -13.99 -1.11
C LYS A 12 -14.56 -14.19 -2.61
N GLU A 13 -14.06 -13.24 -3.39
CA GLU A 13 -13.96 -13.29 -4.85
C GLU A 13 -12.73 -14.09 -5.34
N GLY A 14 -12.00 -14.73 -4.43
CA GLY A 14 -10.86 -15.60 -4.76
C GLY A 14 -9.51 -14.88 -4.88
N GLN A 15 -9.45 -13.56 -4.65
CA GLN A 15 -8.19 -12.82 -4.66
C GLN A 15 -7.37 -13.11 -3.40
N LYS A 16 -6.10 -13.50 -3.59
CA LYS A 16 -5.16 -13.79 -2.48
C LYS A 16 -4.56 -12.51 -1.89
N VAL A 17 -5.41 -11.64 -1.36
CA VAL A 17 -5.02 -10.35 -0.79
C VAL A 17 -5.05 -10.36 0.74
N GLY A 18 -4.25 -9.50 1.36
CA GLY A 18 -4.16 -9.34 2.81
C GLY A 18 -4.06 -7.88 3.19
N LEU A 19 -4.29 -7.59 4.48
CA LEU A 19 -4.22 -6.25 5.04
C LEU A 19 -3.23 -6.22 6.20
N ALA A 20 -2.25 -5.33 6.15
CA ALA A 20 -1.39 -4.98 7.26
C ALA A 20 -1.70 -3.55 7.71
N ARG A 21 -2.13 -3.37 8.97
CA ARG A 21 -2.40 -2.05 9.52
C ARG A 21 -1.27 -1.64 10.47
N ILE A 22 -0.58 -0.56 10.14
CA ILE A 22 0.37 0.07 11.05
C ILE A 22 -0.39 0.67 12.23
N ARG A 23 -0.08 0.23 13.45
CA ARG A 23 -0.66 0.78 14.70
C ARG A 23 0.31 1.67 15.46
N VAL A 24 1.61 1.43 15.28
CA VAL A 24 2.71 2.20 15.87
C VAL A 24 3.66 2.54 14.73
N PHE A 25 3.83 3.84 14.48
CA PHE A 25 4.73 4.33 13.43
C PHE A 25 6.12 4.68 13.98
N ARG A 26 6.22 4.95 15.29
CA ARG A 26 7.46 5.28 16.00
C ARG A 26 7.55 4.55 17.34
N PRO A 27 8.65 3.81 17.61
CA PRO A 27 9.69 3.43 16.64
C PRO A 27 9.08 2.66 15.45
N PHE A 28 9.66 2.80 14.25
CA PHE A 28 9.08 2.18 13.06
C PHE A 28 9.23 0.65 13.12
N PRO A 29 8.17 -0.13 12.80
CA PRO A 29 8.12 -1.57 13.10
C PRO A 29 8.80 -2.44 12.02
N PHE A 30 10.11 -2.22 11.80
CA PHE A 30 10.88 -2.84 10.71
C PHE A 30 10.79 -4.38 10.69
N GLU A 31 11.08 -5.03 11.82
CA GLU A 31 11.09 -6.50 11.92
C GLU A 31 9.72 -7.10 11.63
N LYS A 32 8.66 -6.45 12.13
CA LYS A 32 7.29 -6.95 11.96
C LYS A 32 6.83 -6.79 10.51
N LEU A 33 7.18 -5.68 9.87
CA LEU A 33 6.92 -5.48 8.46
C LEU A 33 7.66 -6.49 7.60
N ARG A 34 8.95 -6.75 7.87
CA ARG A 34 9.72 -7.79 7.18
C ARG A 34 9.02 -9.14 7.24
N GLN A 35 8.60 -9.59 8.42
CA GLN A 35 7.90 -10.87 8.60
C GLN A 35 6.58 -10.93 7.81
N VAL A 36 5.79 -9.84 7.82
CA VAL A 36 4.48 -9.82 7.15
C VAL A 36 4.60 -9.75 5.63
N LEU A 37 5.62 -9.05 5.12
CA LEU A 37 5.84 -8.83 3.69
C LEU A 37 6.66 -9.95 3.04
N GLN A 38 7.31 -10.81 3.82
CA GLN A 38 8.05 -11.95 3.30
C GLN A 38 7.16 -12.86 2.44
N GLY A 39 7.61 -13.17 1.23
CA GLY A 39 6.91 -14.04 0.29
C GLY A 39 5.67 -13.41 -0.37
N LYS A 40 5.39 -12.12 -0.15
CA LYS A 40 4.38 -11.39 -0.92
C LYS A 40 4.94 -11.06 -2.30
N LYS A 41 4.05 -10.94 -3.28
CA LYS A 41 4.41 -10.73 -4.70
C LYS A 41 4.27 -9.29 -5.17
N ALA A 42 3.54 -8.48 -4.40
CA ALA A 42 3.36 -7.05 -4.60
C ALA A 42 2.88 -6.45 -3.27
N VAL A 43 3.12 -5.15 -3.07
CA VAL A 43 2.70 -4.42 -1.89
C VAL A 43 2.08 -3.09 -2.32
N GLY A 44 0.87 -2.80 -1.83
CA GLY A 44 0.26 -1.47 -1.94
C GLY A 44 0.29 -0.78 -0.58
N VAL A 45 0.82 0.44 -0.54
CA VAL A 45 0.90 1.29 0.65
C VAL A 45 -0.13 2.41 0.51
N ILE A 46 -0.97 2.59 1.53
CA ILE A 46 -1.90 3.72 1.56
C ILE A 46 -1.34 4.74 2.54
N ASP A 47 -0.98 5.91 2.04
CA ASP A 47 -0.39 7.01 2.80
C ASP A 47 -1.39 8.16 2.92
N GLN A 48 -1.69 8.55 4.17
CA GLN A 48 -2.45 9.77 4.50
C GLN A 48 -1.52 10.98 4.69
N SER A 49 -0.38 10.96 4.01
CA SER A 49 0.69 11.92 4.21
C SER A 49 1.47 12.09 2.92
N VAL A 50 2.13 13.24 2.77
CA VAL A 50 2.98 13.53 1.61
C VAL A 50 4.38 13.88 2.10
N CYS A 51 5.37 13.11 1.66
CA CYS A 51 6.78 13.41 1.81
C CYS A 51 7.16 14.45 0.74
N LEU A 52 7.01 15.73 1.07
CA LEU A 52 7.28 16.84 0.16
C LEU A 52 8.74 16.77 -0.35
N GLY A 53 8.90 16.72 -1.68
CA GLY A 53 10.20 16.55 -2.35
C GLY A 53 10.47 15.15 -2.90
N TRP A 54 9.74 14.12 -2.45
CA TRP A 54 9.90 12.73 -2.91
C TRP A 54 8.73 12.21 -3.75
N ASN A 55 7.66 13.00 -3.88
CA ASN A 55 6.44 12.66 -4.61
C ASN A 55 5.86 11.30 -4.19
N CYS A 56 5.84 11.02 -2.89
CA CYS A 56 5.29 9.81 -2.27
C CYS A 56 4.93 10.10 -0.81
N GLY A 57 4.41 9.10 -0.10
CA GLY A 57 4.06 9.16 1.30
C GLY A 57 5.18 8.72 2.23
N HIS A 58 5.04 9.04 3.53
CA HIS A 58 6.09 8.77 4.52
C HIS A 58 6.21 7.27 4.84
N LEU A 59 5.09 6.53 4.90
CA LEU A 59 5.12 5.11 5.16
C LEU A 59 5.78 4.36 4.00
N PHE A 60 5.47 4.73 2.78
CA PHE A 60 6.12 4.18 1.59
C PHE A 60 7.62 4.46 1.59
N MET A 61 8.04 5.71 1.83
CA MET A 61 9.45 6.09 1.86
C MET A 61 10.24 5.33 2.93
N GLU A 62 9.71 5.21 4.16
CA GLU A 62 10.34 4.44 5.22
C GLU A 62 10.37 2.94 4.93
N LEU A 63 9.33 2.41 4.29
CA LEU A 63 9.31 1.01 3.86
C LEU A 63 10.44 0.72 2.85
N LYS A 64 10.61 1.60 1.85
CA LYS A 64 11.70 1.48 0.85
C LYS A 64 13.08 1.56 1.50
N ALA A 65 13.27 2.51 2.40
CA ALA A 65 14.54 2.69 3.09
C ALA A 65 14.88 1.50 4.01
N ALA A 66 13.87 0.95 4.67
CA ALA A 66 14.09 -0.08 5.69
C ALA A 66 14.19 -1.51 5.17
N LEU A 67 13.45 -1.83 4.11
CA LEU A 67 13.35 -3.18 3.57
C LEU A 67 13.77 -3.22 2.10
N PRO A 68 14.98 -2.71 1.75
CA PRO A 68 15.44 -2.68 0.36
C PRO A 68 15.51 -4.10 -0.24
N ASP A 69 15.75 -5.11 0.59
CA ASP A 69 15.82 -6.53 0.20
C ASP A 69 14.47 -7.13 -0.24
N ILE A 70 13.36 -6.51 0.14
CA ILE A 70 12.01 -6.85 -0.30
C ILE A 70 11.62 -5.95 -1.46
N VAL A 71 11.80 -4.63 -1.32
CA VAL A 71 11.39 -3.64 -2.33
C VAL A 71 12.10 -3.86 -3.66
N SER A 72 13.35 -4.35 -3.66
CA SER A 72 14.06 -4.64 -4.90
C SER A 72 13.57 -5.89 -5.65
N LYS A 73 12.70 -6.70 -5.03
CA LYS A 73 12.26 -8.00 -5.57
C LYS A 73 10.81 -8.01 -6.03
N VAL A 74 10.00 -7.09 -5.53
CA VAL A 74 8.56 -7.05 -5.80
C VAL A 74 8.10 -5.61 -6.02
N PRO A 75 7.09 -5.38 -6.86
CA PRO A 75 6.50 -4.05 -6.99
C PRO A 75 5.93 -3.59 -5.63
N VAL A 76 6.32 -2.39 -5.24
CA VAL A 76 5.78 -1.68 -4.10
C VAL A 76 5.21 -0.38 -4.65
N LEU A 77 3.91 -0.17 -4.45
CA LEU A 77 3.19 0.99 -4.92
C LEU A 77 2.74 1.84 -3.74
N ASP A 78 2.66 3.13 -3.97
CA ASP A 78 2.14 4.11 -3.03
C ASP A 78 0.83 4.71 -3.52
N PHE A 79 -0.08 4.93 -2.59
CA PHE A 79 -1.40 5.46 -2.84
C PHE A 79 -1.68 6.58 -1.84
N ILE A 80 -1.65 7.80 -2.34
CA ILE A 80 -1.94 8.98 -1.54
C ILE A 80 -3.45 9.15 -1.47
N ASP A 81 -4.01 9.07 -0.27
CA ASP A 81 -5.45 9.21 -0.02
C ASP A 81 -5.73 9.78 1.36
N GLY A 82 -6.92 10.32 1.58
CA GLY A 82 -7.33 10.86 2.88
C GLY A 82 -6.56 12.08 3.36
N LEU A 83 -5.87 12.78 2.44
CA LEU A 83 -5.25 14.08 2.75
C LEU A 83 -6.30 15.08 3.23
N ALA A 84 -5.91 15.98 4.13
CA ALA A 84 -6.80 16.99 4.71
C ALA A 84 -8.10 16.40 5.33
N ASN A 85 -8.02 15.18 5.89
CA ASN A 85 -9.15 14.43 6.45
C ASN A 85 -10.25 14.09 5.44
N LEU A 86 -9.90 13.99 4.15
CA LEU A 86 -10.80 13.40 3.16
C LEU A 86 -11.08 11.93 3.49
N ASP A 87 -12.24 11.45 3.05
CA ASP A 87 -12.65 10.07 3.28
C ASP A 87 -11.85 9.09 2.41
N ILE A 88 -11.29 8.06 3.06
CA ILE A 88 -10.78 6.88 2.35
C ILE A 88 -11.95 5.95 2.05
N THR A 89 -12.44 6.00 0.82
CA THR A 89 -13.63 5.27 0.38
C THR A 89 -13.35 3.79 0.12
N LYS A 90 -14.42 2.98 0.04
CA LYS A 90 -14.29 1.58 -0.40
C LYS A 90 -13.80 1.47 -1.84
N GLU A 91 -14.20 2.42 -2.68
CA GLU A 91 -13.81 2.49 -4.09
C GLU A 91 -12.31 2.76 -4.22
N ASN A 92 -11.78 3.74 -3.48
CA ASN A 92 -10.34 4.03 -3.44
C ASN A 92 -9.53 2.79 -3.03
N ILE A 93 -9.95 2.11 -1.95
CA ILE A 93 -9.27 0.88 -1.52
C ILE A 93 -9.43 -0.25 -2.56
N GLY A 94 -10.55 -0.30 -3.27
CA GLY A 94 -10.75 -1.21 -4.40
C GLY A 94 -9.71 -0.99 -5.50
N ARG A 95 -9.50 0.28 -5.89
CA ARG A 95 -8.46 0.69 -6.86
C ARG A 95 -7.06 0.33 -6.37
N VAL A 96 -6.76 0.52 -5.09
CA VAL A 96 -5.49 0.08 -4.47
C VAL A 96 -5.27 -1.41 -4.67
N VAL A 97 -6.27 -2.23 -4.34
CA VAL A 97 -6.20 -3.69 -4.49
C VAL A 97 -6.02 -4.08 -5.95
N GLU A 98 -6.80 -3.50 -6.85
CA GLU A 98 -6.74 -3.77 -8.28
C GLU A 98 -5.36 -3.43 -8.86
N GLN A 99 -4.87 -2.21 -8.66
CA GLN A 99 -3.57 -1.77 -9.19
C GLN A 99 -2.42 -2.60 -8.60
N THR A 100 -2.50 -2.97 -7.32
CA THR A 100 -1.50 -3.85 -6.70
C THR A 100 -1.50 -5.25 -7.35
N ILE A 101 -2.66 -5.80 -7.70
CA ILE A 101 -2.78 -7.09 -8.41
C ILE A 101 -2.25 -6.97 -9.85
N ARG A 102 -2.51 -5.86 -10.54
CA ARG A 102 -1.98 -5.61 -11.88
C ARG A 102 -0.46 -5.54 -11.87
N ALA A 103 0.12 -4.80 -10.93
CA ALA A 103 1.57 -4.78 -10.73
C ALA A 103 2.16 -6.17 -10.44
N MET A 104 1.47 -6.97 -9.60
CA MET A 104 1.86 -8.35 -9.33
C MET A 104 1.93 -9.21 -10.61
N ARG A 105 1.09 -8.92 -11.61
CA ARG A 105 1.06 -9.63 -12.91
C ARG A 105 2.12 -9.10 -13.90
N GLY A 106 2.89 -8.09 -13.51
CA GLY A 106 3.90 -7.46 -14.37
C GLY A 106 3.32 -6.38 -15.29
N GLU A 107 2.08 -5.93 -15.07
CA GLU A 107 1.53 -4.80 -15.80
C GLU A 107 2.20 -3.49 -15.38
N GLN A 108 2.37 -2.57 -16.32
CA GLN A 108 2.91 -1.25 -16.04
C GLN A 108 1.84 -0.39 -15.36
N VAL A 109 2.12 0.01 -14.12
CA VAL A 109 1.29 0.94 -13.34
C VAL A 109 2.17 2.03 -12.73
N PRO A 110 1.61 3.21 -12.40
CA PRO A 110 2.35 4.24 -11.66
C PRO A 110 2.88 3.70 -10.32
N GLU A 111 4.10 4.08 -9.94
CA GLU A 111 4.65 3.74 -8.62
C GLU A 111 3.88 4.49 -7.50
N VAL A 112 3.46 5.72 -7.79
CA VAL A 112 2.70 6.58 -6.87
C VAL A 112 1.45 7.06 -7.57
N THR A 113 0.30 6.86 -6.92
CA THR A 113 -1.03 7.23 -7.42
C THR A 113 -1.71 8.18 -6.42
N TRP A 114 -2.24 9.30 -6.90
CA TRP A 114 -2.99 10.26 -6.07
C TRP A 114 -4.49 10.02 -6.22
N LEU A 115 -5.07 9.18 -5.37
CA LEU A 115 -6.44 8.69 -5.54
C LEU A 115 -7.52 9.79 -5.59
N PRO A 116 -7.42 10.91 -4.85
CA PRO A 116 -8.40 11.99 -4.97
C PRO A 116 -8.31 12.81 -6.26
N LEU A 117 -7.20 12.72 -7.01
CA LEU A 117 -6.93 13.55 -8.19
C LEU A 117 -7.14 12.80 -9.52
N GLU A 118 -7.27 11.48 -9.46
CA GLU A 118 -7.43 10.57 -10.60
C GLU A 118 -8.76 9.83 -10.52
#